data_AF-A0A950STR1-F1
#
_entry.id   AF-A0A950STR1-F1
#
_cell.length_a   1.000
_cell.length_b   1.000
_cell.length_c   1.000
_cell.angle_alpha   90.00
_cell.angle_beta   90.00
_cell.angle_gamma   90.00
#
_symmetry.space_group_name_H-M   'P 1'
#
loop_
_entity.id
_entity.type
_entity.pdbx_description
1 polymer ?
#
loop_
_entity_poly.entity_id
_entity_poly.type
_entity_poly.pdbx_seq_one_letter_code
_entity_poly.pdbx_strand_id
1 'polypeptide(L)'
;MSPAEAIRAVVGGERPDRGFCAATATRAGELGLTGWVRRREDGSVLIHAEGNRAAIGQLVGFLRGGPTAVRTTEEVTVEAAAVEGHEQFAIRGVSAGVFVVQEHAATAHHFDVRLEVDGVMRSWAVPRGPSLDPAVKRLAVEVPDHDIGHNEFEGGLGSGGVIVWDRGTYEQGGRVAWPEALLRGHAVFVLHGEKLAGGFALQRTRGGAKPQWLLIKRRDEHARPGSDVVAELPRSVLSGRTLAEVVSVASR
;
A
#
# COMPACT_ATOMS: atom_id res chain seq x y z
N MET A 1 10.24 27.36 12.25
CA MET A 1 10.60 26.00 11.77
C MET A 1 10.66 26.05 10.26
N SER A 2 11.75 25.58 9.66
CA SER A 2 11.84 25.47 8.21
C SER A 2 10.77 24.49 7.69
N PRO A 3 10.18 24.73 6.51
CA PRO A 3 9.23 23.79 5.92
C PRO A 3 9.89 22.42 5.72
N ALA A 4 9.11 21.35 5.85
CA ALA A 4 9.58 20.00 5.55
C ALA A 4 9.97 19.93 4.07
N GLU A 5 11.16 19.43 3.79
CA GLU A 5 11.68 19.14 2.45
C GLU A 5 11.57 17.64 2.20
N ALA A 6 11.53 17.24 0.93
CA ALA A 6 11.60 15.84 0.55
C ALA A 6 12.62 15.64 -0.57
N ILE A 7 13.28 14.48 -0.56
CA ILE A 7 14.20 14.06 -1.62
C ILE A 7 13.87 12.65 -2.11
N ARG A 8 14.24 12.40 -3.37
CA ARG A 8 14.47 11.06 -3.91
C ARG A 8 15.97 10.84 -4.07
N ALA A 9 16.46 9.71 -3.58
CA ALA A 9 17.85 9.32 -3.81
C ALA A 9 17.93 7.92 -4.40
N VAL A 10 18.81 7.72 -5.37
CA VAL A 10 19.15 6.40 -5.92
C VAL A 10 20.60 6.14 -5.59
N VAL A 11 20.86 4.98 -4.99
CA VAL A 11 22.20 4.42 -4.82
C VAL A 11 22.35 3.32 -5.87
N GLY A 12 23.44 3.38 -6.65
CA GLY A 12 23.78 2.42 -7.71
C GLY A 12 23.93 0.97 -7.24
N GLY A 13 24.43 0.07 -8.10
CA GLY A 13 24.38 -1.37 -7.84
C GLY A 13 25.59 -2.16 -8.31
N GLU A 14 26.39 -2.63 -7.36
CA GLU A 14 27.12 -3.90 -7.40
C GLU A 14 27.08 -4.67 -6.06
N ARG A 15 26.61 -4.05 -4.96
CA ARG A 15 25.86 -4.65 -3.83
C ARG A 15 25.92 -3.69 -2.64
N PRO A 16 24.96 -2.77 -2.46
CA PRO A 16 24.60 -2.38 -1.12
C PRO A 16 24.31 -3.68 -0.34
N ASP A 17 24.94 -3.88 0.81
CA ASP A 17 24.89 -5.14 1.54
C ASP A 17 23.45 -5.55 1.93
N ARG A 18 23.23 -6.79 2.39
CA ARG A 18 21.91 -7.21 2.92
C ARG A 18 21.41 -6.27 4.04
N GLY A 19 22.31 -5.52 4.69
CA GLY A 19 22.01 -4.56 5.74
C GLY A 19 21.74 -3.13 5.27
N PHE A 20 21.97 -2.75 4.01
CA PHE A 20 21.94 -1.34 3.60
C PHE A 20 20.58 -0.66 3.84
N CYS A 21 19.48 -1.32 3.46
CA CYS A 21 18.13 -0.80 3.70
C CYS A 21 17.86 -0.67 5.21
N ALA A 22 18.28 -1.66 6.00
CA ALA A 22 18.12 -1.62 7.44
C ALA A 22 18.93 -0.50 8.08
N ALA A 23 20.20 -0.34 7.70
CA ALA A 23 21.06 0.73 8.19
C ALA A 23 20.56 2.11 7.77
N THR A 24 20.06 2.25 6.54
CA THR A 24 19.42 3.48 6.05
C THR A 24 18.18 3.83 6.87
N ALA A 25 17.31 2.84 7.13
CA ALA A 25 16.12 3.04 7.94
C ALA A 25 16.46 3.44 9.39
N THR A 26 17.43 2.76 10.02
CA THR A 26 17.93 3.11 11.35
C THR A 26 18.46 4.55 11.36
N ARG A 27 19.34 4.89 10.40
CA ARG A 27 19.94 6.23 10.33
C ARG A 27 18.89 7.31 10.11
N ALA A 28 17.94 7.09 9.22
CA ALA A 28 16.86 8.04 8.99
C ALA A 28 15.98 8.23 10.24
N GLY A 29 15.72 7.15 10.99
CA GLY A 29 15.02 7.20 12.27
C GLY A 29 15.76 8.04 13.32
N GLU A 30 17.07 7.85 13.47
CA GLU A 30 17.92 8.68 14.36
C GLU A 30 17.88 10.17 14.00
N LEU A 31 17.79 10.48 12.71
CA LEU A 31 17.72 11.84 12.18
C LEU A 31 16.32 12.45 12.26
N GLY A 32 15.32 11.69 12.72
CA GLY A 32 13.92 12.12 12.78
C GLY A 32 13.28 12.30 11.40
N LEU A 33 13.83 11.67 10.36
CA LEU A 33 13.28 11.70 9.02
C LEU A 33 12.11 10.71 8.88
N THR A 34 11.18 11.02 7.98
CA THR A 34 10.14 10.09 7.53
C THR A 34 10.36 9.75 6.05
N GLY A 35 9.72 8.70 5.53
CA GLY A 35 9.93 8.26 4.16
C GLY A 35 10.11 6.75 4.06
N TRP A 36 10.95 6.32 3.13
CA TRP A 36 11.18 4.89 2.92
C TRP A 36 12.45 4.58 2.16
N VAL A 37 12.92 3.34 2.28
CA VAL A 37 14.01 2.77 1.50
C VAL A 37 13.58 1.43 0.90
N ARG A 38 13.80 1.22 -0.40
CA ARG A 38 13.49 -0.04 -1.08
C ARG A 38 14.63 -0.46 -2.00
N ARG A 39 14.88 -1.76 -2.08
CA ARG A 39 15.72 -2.34 -3.13
C ARG A 39 14.88 -2.52 -4.39
N ARG A 40 15.46 -2.17 -5.54
CA ARG A 40 14.90 -2.42 -6.87
C ARG A 40 15.41 -3.75 -7.42
N GLU A 41 14.73 -4.27 -8.44
CA GLU A 41 15.09 -5.53 -9.11
C GLU A 41 16.48 -5.48 -9.76
N ASP A 42 16.89 -4.30 -10.24
CA ASP A 42 18.23 -4.03 -10.79
C ASP A 42 19.35 -4.00 -9.73
N GLY A 43 19.01 -4.24 -8.46
CA GLY A 43 19.92 -4.24 -7.32
C GLY A 43 20.18 -2.87 -6.68
N SER A 44 19.78 -1.78 -7.34
CA SER A 44 19.91 -0.41 -6.84
C SER A 44 18.95 -0.14 -5.68
N VAL A 45 19.23 0.89 -4.88
CA VAL A 45 18.41 1.25 -3.73
C VAL A 45 17.79 2.62 -3.95
N LEU A 46 16.46 2.69 -3.85
CA LEU A 46 15.69 3.93 -3.93
C LEU A 46 15.23 4.36 -2.54
N ILE A 47 15.42 5.64 -2.26
CA ILE A 47 15.08 6.27 -0.99
C ILE A 47 14.11 7.43 -1.24
N HIS A 48 13.08 7.53 -0.40
CA HIS A 48 12.37 8.77 -0.10
C HIS A 48 12.76 9.24 1.28
N ALA A 49 13.08 10.52 1.45
CA ALA A 49 13.26 11.07 2.79
C ALA A 49 12.59 12.43 2.88
N GLU A 50 11.80 12.63 3.94
CA GLU A 50 11.14 13.88 4.29
C GLU A 50 11.64 14.35 5.66
N GLY A 51 11.87 15.66 5.78
CA GLY A 51 12.24 16.28 7.05
C GLY A 51 12.92 17.61 6.87
N ASN A 52 13.68 18.05 7.87
CA ASN A 52 14.41 19.30 7.77
C ASN A 52 15.68 19.13 6.89
N ARG A 53 16.10 20.22 6.25
CA ARG A 53 17.25 20.25 5.32
C ARG A 53 18.55 19.69 5.93
N ALA A 54 18.81 19.98 7.21
CA ALA A 54 20.04 19.53 7.88
C ALA A 54 20.05 18.01 8.07
N ALA A 55 18.93 17.41 8.48
CA ALA A 55 18.75 15.98 8.62
C ALA A 55 18.83 15.28 7.26
N ILE A 56 18.20 15.83 6.22
CA ILE A 56 18.31 15.34 4.84
C ILE A 56 19.78 15.34 4.39
N GLY A 57 20.51 16.44 4.62
CA GLY A 57 21.94 16.52 4.29
C GLY A 57 22.78 15.46 5.00
N GLN A 58 22.48 15.17 6.27
CA GLN A 58 23.15 14.11 7.03
C GLN A 58 22.83 12.71 6.48
N LEU A 59 21.58 12.45 6.05
CA LEU A 59 21.22 11.19 5.42
C LEU A 59 21.93 11.03 4.07
N VAL A 60 21.98 12.07 3.23
CA VAL A 60 22.69 12.04 1.94
C VAL A 60 24.19 11.79 2.15
N GLY A 61 24.79 12.40 3.18
CA GLY A 61 26.17 12.12 3.57
C GLY A 61 26.38 10.65 3.95
N PHE A 62 25.45 10.07 4.72
CA PHE A 62 25.44 8.64 5.03
C PHE A 62 25.31 7.76 3.78
N LEU A 63 24.39 8.07 2.85
CA LEU A 63 24.18 7.30 1.63
C LEU A 63 25.44 7.27 0.73
N ARG A 64 26.19 8.38 0.68
CA ARG A 64 27.47 8.48 -0.05
C ARG A 64 28.65 7.82 0.66
N GLY A 65 28.60 7.71 1.98
CA GLY A 65 29.68 7.15 2.80
C GLY A 65 29.53 5.65 3.09
N GLY A 66 28.30 5.13 3.07
CA GLY A 66 27.96 3.75 3.43
C GLY A 66 27.88 3.49 4.95
N PRO A 67 27.18 2.42 5.39
CA PRO A 67 27.07 2.03 6.80
C PRO A 67 28.35 1.38 7.37
N THR A 68 29.25 0.91 6.51
CA THR A 68 30.61 0.48 6.88
C THR A 68 31.61 1.29 6.07
N ALA A 69 32.77 1.59 6.66
CA ALA A 69 33.84 2.41 6.05
C ALA A 69 34.49 1.80 4.77
N VAL A 70 33.80 0.87 4.12
CA VAL A 70 34.14 0.36 2.79
C VAL A 70 33.47 1.29 1.79
N ARG A 71 34.30 2.15 1.17
CA ARG A 71 33.88 3.07 0.11
C ARG A 71 33.07 2.34 -0.94
N THR A 72 31.79 2.69 -1.09
CA THR A 72 31.03 2.37 -2.30
C THR A 72 31.47 3.34 -3.38
N THR A 73 32.05 2.83 -4.47
CA THR A 73 32.36 3.60 -5.69
C THR A 73 31.10 3.92 -6.50
N GLU A 74 29.94 3.96 -5.85
CA GLU A 74 28.65 3.99 -6.51
C GLU A 74 28.07 5.40 -6.54
N GLU A 75 27.51 5.75 -7.69
CA GLU A 75 26.90 7.05 -7.94
C GLU A 75 25.62 7.17 -7.12
N VAL A 76 25.60 8.10 -6.15
CA VAL A 76 24.39 8.48 -5.42
C VAL A 76 23.78 9.70 -6.10
N THR A 77 22.68 9.50 -6.81
CA THR A 77 21.90 10.60 -7.38
C THR A 77 20.84 11.04 -6.37
N VAL A 78 20.61 12.35 -6.28
CA VAL A 78 19.63 12.95 -5.36
C VAL A 78 18.88 14.05 -6.10
N GLU A 79 17.56 14.01 -6.02
CA GLU A 79 16.66 15.00 -6.59
C GLU A 79 15.63 15.45 -5.55
N ALA A 80 15.09 16.66 -5.74
CA ALA A 80 13.99 17.16 -4.90
C ALA A 80 12.71 16.37 -5.20
N ALA A 81 11.92 16.13 -4.16
CA ALA A 81 10.66 15.40 -4.25
C ALA A 81 9.51 16.20 -3.63
N ALA A 82 8.28 15.80 -3.95
CA ALA A 82 7.12 16.26 -3.21
C ALA A 82 7.07 15.59 -1.84
N VAL A 83 6.60 16.32 -0.82
CA VAL A 83 6.26 15.74 0.48
C VAL A 83 4.98 14.91 0.32
N GLU A 84 5.11 13.61 0.54
CA GLU A 84 4.06 12.59 0.55
C GLU A 84 3.39 12.44 1.93
N GLY A 85 4.04 12.96 2.98
CA GLY A 85 3.53 13.02 4.34
C GLY A 85 3.65 11.68 5.05
N HIS A 86 4.81 11.04 4.95
CA HIS A 86 5.05 9.75 5.61
C HIS A 86 5.07 9.93 7.13
N GLU A 87 4.48 8.97 7.84
CA GLU A 87 4.40 9.03 9.31
C GLU A 87 5.69 8.49 9.96
N GLN A 88 6.49 7.72 9.23
CA GLN A 88 7.75 7.13 9.68
C GLN A 88 8.70 6.90 8.50
N PHE A 89 9.92 6.48 8.80
CA PHE A 89 10.82 5.90 7.80
C PHE A 89 10.69 4.38 7.78
N ALA A 90 10.33 3.79 6.65
CA ALA A 90 10.08 2.35 6.53
C ALA A 90 10.97 1.67 5.49
N ILE A 91 11.31 0.39 5.72
CA ILE A 91 11.83 -0.45 4.64
C ILE A 91 10.64 -0.92 3.81
N ARG A 92 10.69 -0.69 2.50
CA ARG A 92 9.73 -1.16 1.51
C ARG A 92 10.32 -2.28 0.67
N GLY A 93 9.48 -3.04 -0.01
CA GLY A 93 9.80 -4.22 -0.81
C GLY A 93 9.70 -5.55 -0.06
N VAL A 94 9.26 -5.55 1.20
CA VAL A 94 9.04 -6.77 1.99
C VAL A 94 7.54 -6.99 2.14
N SER A 95 7.02 -8.00 1.46
CA SER A 95 5.61 -8.37 1.55
C SER A 95 5.25 -8.73 3.00
N ALA A 96 4.16 -8.16 3.48
CA ALA A 96 3.54 -8.48 4.75
C ALA A 96 2.39 -9.51 4.61
N GLY A 97 1.97 -9.81 3.38
CA GLY A 97 0.89 -10.75 3.09
C GLY A 97 0.27 -10.49 1.71
N VAL A 98 -0.78 -11.24 1.39
CA VAL A 98 -1.57 -11.03 0.18
C VAL A 98 -2.78 -10.13 0.41
N PHE A 99 -3.27 -9.53 -0.66
CA PHE A 99 -4.56 -8.85 -0.67
C PHE A 99 -5.40 -9.29 -1.87
N VAL A 100 -6.71 -9.15 -1.71
CA VAL A 100 -7.67 -9.33 -2.79
C VAL A 100 -8.76 -8.26 -2.68
N VAL A 101 -9.25 -7.81 -3.83
CA VAL A 101 -10.47 -7.02 -3.94
C VAL A 101 -11.45 -7.80 -4.80
N GLN A 102 -12.59 -8.15 -4.22
CA GLN A 102 -13.67 -8.83 -4.94
C GLN A 102 -14.80 -7.85 -5.20
N GLU A 103 -15.27 -7.77 -6.45
CA GLU A 103 -16.50 -7.04 -6.77
C GLU A 103 -17.68 -8.00 -6.64
N HIS A 104 -18.67 -7.61 -5.85
CA HIS A 104 -19.73 -8.49 -5.40
C HIS A 104 -21.11 -7.90 -5.70
N ALA A 105 -21.87 -8.61 -6.53
CA ALA A 105 -23.32 -8.42 -6.65
C ALA A 105 -24.00 -9.29 -5.60
N ALA A 106 -24.40 -8.67 -4.49
CA ALA A 106 -25.24 -9.29 -3.47
C ALA A 106 -26.59 -8.53 -3.40
N THR A 107 -27.19 -8.42 -2.22
CA THR A 107 -28.35 -7.53 -2.00
C THR A 107 -28.07 -6.08 -2.39
N ALA A 108 -26.81 -5.65 -2.24
CA ALA A 108 -26.28 -4.42 -2.80
C ALA A 108 -24.92 -4.69 -3.44
N HIS A 109 -24.63 -3.98 -4.53
CA HIS A 109 -23.32 -3.96 -5.16
C HIS A 109 -22.29 -3.32 -4.22
N HIS A 110 -21.14 -3.98 -4.05
CA HIS A 110 -20.02 -3.49 -3.25
C HIS A 110 -18.72 -4.19 -3.64
N PHE A 111 -17.61 -3.74 -3.05
CA PHE A 111 -16.31 -4.36 -3.18
C PHE A 111 -15.85 -4.86 -1.83
N ASP A 112 -15.50 -6.13 -1.72
CA ASP A 112 -14.84 -6.68 -0.54
C ASP A 112 -13.33 -6.49 -0.67
N VAL A 113 -12.76 -5.58 0.11
CA VAL A 113 -11.30 -5.37 0.22
C VAL A 113 -10.79 -6.22 1.37
N ARG A 114 -9.81 -7.09 1.09
CA ARG A 114 -9.30 -8.05 2.07
C ARG A 114 -7.78 -8.03 2.14
N LEU A 115 -7.24 -8.08 3.35
CA LEU A 115 -5.81 -8.14 3.64
C LEU A 115 -5.52 -9.35 4.53
N GLU A 116 -4.52 -10.14 4.16
CA GLU A 116 -4.04 -11.25 4.97
C GLU A 116 -3.32 -10.72 6.22
N VAL A 117 -3.80 -11.08 7.41
CA VAL A 117 -3.20 -10.69 8.69
C VAL A 117 -3.31 -11.87 9.64
N ASP A 118 -2.19 -12.30 10.22
CA ASP A 118 -2.14 -13.44 11.15
C ASP A 118 -2.86 -14.70 10.63
N GLY A 119 -2.72 -14.97 9.33
CA GLY A 119 -3.26 -16.18 8.67
C GLY A 119 -4.74 -16.12 8.28
N VAL A 120 -5.42 -14.98 8.46
CA VAL A 120 -6.82 -14.78 8.03
C VAL A 120 -6.98 -13.54 7.15
N MET A 121 -8.03 -13.50 6.33
CA MET A 121 -8.36 -12.34 5.50
C MET A 121 -9.23 -11.35 6.27
N ARG A 122 -8.60 -10.34 6.89
CA ARG A 122 -9.30 -9.17 7.45
C ARG A 122 -10.03 -8.48 6.32
N SER A 123 -11.33 -8.27 6.49
CA SER A 123 -12.23 -7.96 5.37
C SER A 123 -13.08 -6.72 5.63
N TRP A 124 -13.23 -5.89 4.58
CA TRP A 124 -14.10 -4.73 4.59
C TRP A 124 -14.95 -4.65 3.33
N ALA A 125 -16.26 -4.48 3.50
CA ALA A 125 -17.17 -4.14 2.42
C ALA A 125 -17.10 -2.63 2.11
N VAL A 126 -16.81 -2.28 0.87
CA VAL A 126 -16.62 -0.92 0.36
C VAL A 126 -17.68 -0.64 -0.71
N PRO A 127 -18.83 -0.03 -0.36
CA PRO A 127 -19.99 0.05 -1.26
C PRO A 127 -19.76 0.75 -2.59
N ARG A 128 -18.82 1.70 -2.64
CA ARG A 128 -18.48 2.42 -3.87
C ARG A 128 -17.10 2.06 -4.42
N GLY A 129 -16.53 0.96 -3.95
CA GLY A 129 -15.19 0.50 -4.30
C GLY A 129 -14.05 1.41 -3.83
N PRO A 130 -12.81 1.00 -4.07
CA PRO A 130 -11.61 1.80 -3.78
C PRO A 130 -11.54 3.08 -4.63
N SER A 131 -10.61 3.97 -4.30
CA SER A 131 -10.30 5.17 -5.09
C SER A 131 -8.78 5.31 -5.22
N LEU A 132 -8.31 5.80 -6.36
CA LEU A 132 -6.93 6.27 -6.53
C LEU A 132 -6.79 7.78 -6.33
N ASP A 133 -7.89 8.50 -6.08
CA ASP A 133 -7.88 9.91 -5.71
C ASP A 133 -7.72 10.10 -4.19
N PRO A 134 -6.61 10.72 -3.72
CA PRO A 134 -6.39 11.00 -2.30
C PRO A 134 -7.40 11.95 -1.65
N ALA A 135 -8.18 12.71 -2.43
CA ALA A 135 -9.24 13.57 -1.92
C ALA A 135 -10.53 12.79 -1.59
N VAL A 136 -10.67 11.57 -2.12
CA VAL A 136 -11.88 10.75 -1.96
C VAL A 136 -11.70 9.75 -0.81
N LYS A 137 -12.53 9.88 0.23
CA LYS A 137 -12.58 8.94 1.36
C LYS A 137 -13.70 7.92 1.12
N ARG A 138 -13.38 6.63 1.08
CA ARG A 138 -14.36 5.56 0.84
C ARG A 138 -14.79 4.94 2.17
N LEU A 139 -16.10 4.83 2.40
CA LEU A 139 -16.62 4.04 3.52
C LEU A 139 -16.21 2.58 3.34
N ALA A 140 -15.63 1.99 4.37
CA ALA A 140 -15.26 0.59 4.47
C ALA A 140 -15.90 0.02 5.75
N VAL A 141 -16.82 -0.93 5.62
CA VAL A 141 -17.50 -1.56 6.75
C VAL A 141 -16.82 -2.87 7.04
N GLU A 142 -16.31 -3.03 8.26
CA GLU A 142 -15.66 -4.29 8.67
C GLU A 142 -16.68 -5.43 8.69
N VAL A 143 -16.30 -6.56 8.09
CA VAL A 143 -17.11 -7.78 7.99
C VAL A 143 -16.31 -8.96 8.56
N PRO A 144 -16.94 -10.11 8.86
CA PRO A 144 -16.22 -11.27 9.39
C PRO A 144 -15.00 -11.66 8.55
N ASP A 145 -13.98 -12.20 9.21
CA ASP A 145 -12.77 -12.69 8.56
C ASP A 145 -13.12 -13.82 7.57
N HIS A 146 -12.30 -13.94 6.52
CA HIS A 146 -12.45 -15.01 5.53
C HIS A 146 -11.18 -15.87 5.46
N ASP A 147 -11.34 -17.13 5.04
CA ASP A 147 -10.20 -18.00 4.76
C ASP A 147 -9.49 -17.55 3.47
N ILE A 148 -8.16 -17.68 3.45
CA ILE A 148 -7.31 -17.34 2.30
C ILE A 148 -7.75 -18.08 1.02
N GLY A 149 -8.31 -19.28 1.16
CA GLY A 149 -8.82 -20.07 0.02
C GLY A 149 -9.93 -19.39 -0.79
N HIS A 150 -10.59 -18.37 -0.24
CA HIS A 150 -11.63 -17.60 -0.95
C HIS A 150 -11.06 -16.55 -1.93
N ASN A 151 -9.75 -16.29 -1.90
CA ASN A 151 -9.13 -15.20 -2.66
C ASN A 151 -9.21 -15.38 -4.19
N GLU A 152 -9.44 -16.60 -4.67
CA GLU A 152 -9.48 -16.91 -6.10
C GLU A 152 -10.90 -17.23 -6.59
N PHE A 153 -11.90 -17.13 -5.72
CA PHE A 153 -13.27 -17.46 -6.07
C PHE A 153 -13.90 -16.42 -7.00
N GLU A 154 -14.38 -16.90 -8.15
CA GLU A 154 -15.25 -16.17 -9.09
C GLU A 154 -16.43 -17.05 -9.50
N GLY A 155 -17.62 -16.46 -9.59
CA GLY A 155 -18.79 -17.21 -10.03
C GLY A 155 -20.09 -16.44 -9.85
N GLY A 156 -21.13 -16.92 -10.54
CA GLY A 156 -22.49 -16.50 -10.25
C GLY A 156 -23.01 -17.22 -9.02
N LEU A 157 -23.80 -16.52 -8.23
CA LEU A 157 -24.49 -16.98 -7.05
C LEU A 157 -26.00 -16.86 -7.33
N GLY A 158 -26.84 -17.65 -6.66
CA GLY A 158 -28.29 -17.65 -6.95
C GLY A 158 -28.96 -16.27 -6.87
N SER A 159 -28.39 -15.33 -6.09
CA SER A 159 -28.86 -13.94 -5.95
C SER A 159 -27.90 -12.89 -6.51
N GLY A 160 -26.86 -13.27 -7.28
CA GLY A 160 -25.89 -12.34 -7.84
C GLY A 160 -24.60 -13.02 -8.29
N GLY A 161 -23.44 -12.50 -7.89
CA GLY A 161 -22.16 -13.05 -8.33
C GLY A 161 -20.96 -12.29 -7.81
N VAL A 162 -19.78 -12.84 -8.04
CA VAL A 162 -18.53 -12.27 -7.58
C VAL A 162 -17.44 -12.45 -8.62
N ILE A 163 -16.59 -11.44 -8.75
CA ILE A 163 -15.33 -11.50 -9.50
C ILE A 163 -14.17 -11.05 -8.60
N VAL A 164 -12.98 -11.55 -8.89
CA VAL A 164 -11.71 -11.05 -8.35
C VAL A 164 -11.33 -9.83 -9.18
N TRP A 165 -11.70 -8.65 -8.66
CA TRP A 165 -11.48 -7.38 -9.33
C TRP A 165 -10.01 -6.93 -9.26
N ASP A 166 -9.30 -7.21 -8.18
CA ASP A 166 -7.85 -6.98 -8.07
C ASP A 166 -7.22 -7.96 -7.09
N ARG A 167 -5.91 -8.21 -7.21
CA ARG A 167 -5.14 -9.03 -6.28
C ARG A 167 -3.67 -8.64 -6.29
N GLY A 168 -2.96 -9.01 -5.24
CA GLY A 168 -1.52 -8.85 -5.20
C GLY A 168 -0.95 -9.06 -3.80
N THR A 169 0.21 -8.47 -3.55
CA THR A 169 0.81 -8.42 -2.22
C THR A 169 0.68 -7.01 -1.64
N TYR A 170 0.89 -6.91 -0.33
CA TYR A 170 0.94 -5.61 0.34
C TYR A 170 2.09 -5.54 1.33
N GLU A 171 2.54 -4.33 1.62
CA GLU A 171 3.53 -4.02 2.65
C GLU A 171 2.83 -3.32 3.81
N GLN A 172 3.23 -3.62 5.05
CA GLN A 172 2.79 -2.83 6.21
C GLN A 172 3.50 -1.47 6.23
N GLY A 173 2.72 -0.42 6.50
CA GLY A 173 3.21 0.93 6.75
C GLY A 173 2.80 1.44 8.13
N GLY A 174 3.30 2.61 8.49
CA GLY A 174 2.99 3.27 9.76
C GLY A 174 3.74 2.71 10.98
N ARG A 175 3.68 3.45 12.09
CA ARG A 175 4.49 3.24 13.31
C ARG A 175 4.13 2.02 14.14
N VAL A 176 2.97 1.45 13.87
CA VAL A 176 2.41 0.35 14.65
C VAL A 176 2.36 -0.86 13.74
N ALA A 177 3.00 -1.95 14.16
CA ALA A 177 2.93 -3.21 13.43
C ALA A 177 1.50 -3.77 13.46
N TRP A 178 1.16 -4.59 12.48
CA TRP A 178 -0.09 -5.35 12.51
C TRP A 178 0.08 -6.58 13.41
N PRO A 179 -0.98 -7.07 14.09
CA PRO A 179 -2.38 -6.63 14.01
C PRO A 179 -2.73 -5.39 14.85
N GLU A 180 -1.81 -4.90 15.70
CA GLU A 180 -2.07 -3.82 16.66
C GLU A 180 -2.53 -2.50 15.98
N ALA A 181 -2.05 -2.20 14.78
CA ALA A 181 -2.51 -1.04 13.99
C ALA A 181 -4.03 -1.07 13.73
N LEU A 182 -4.57 -2.25 13.40
CA LEU A 182 -6.00 -2.43 13.20
C LEU A 182 -6.77 -2.30 14.52
N LEU A 183 -6.25 -2.85 15.61
CA LEU A 183 -6.86 -2.71 16.94
C LEU A 183 -6.96 -1.23 17.34
N ARG A 184 -5.92 -0.43 17.06
CA ARG A 184 -5.92 1.03 17.30
C ARG A 184 -6.83 1.82 16.36
N GLY A 185 -7.21 1.23 15.22
CA GLY A 185 -8.12 1.87 14.27
C GLY A 185 -7.43 2.77 13.26
N HIS A 186 -6.12 2.62 13.10
CA HIS A 186 -5.38 3.33 12.07
C HIS A 186 -4.28 2.43 11.54
N ALA A 187 -4.43 2.01 10.29
CA ALA A 187 -3.50 1.12 9.64
C ALA A 187 -3.11 1.67 8.27
N VAL A 188 -1.80 1.75 8.02
CA VAL A 188 -1.24 2.23 6.76
C VAL A 188 -0.59 1.04 6.08
N PHE A 189 -0.72 0.96 4.75
CA PHE A 189 -0.16 -0.14 3.97
C PHE A 189 0.09 0.31 2.53
N VAL A 190 0.91 -0.44 1.80
CA VAL A 190 1.20 -0.21 0.37
C VAL A 190 0.71 -1.41 -0.41
N LEU A 191 -0.14 -1.20 -1.41
CA LEU A 191 -0.62 -2.26 -2.29
C LEU A 191 0.28 -2.41 -3.51
N HIS A 192 0.47 -3.66 -3.93
CA HIS A 192 1.16 -4.07 -5.14
C HIS A 192 0.26 -5.00 -5.95
N GLY A 193 -0.82 -4.44 -6.50
CA GLY A 193 -1.77 -5.17 -7.35
C GLY A 193 -1.68 -4.81 -8.82
N GLU A 194 -2.58 -5.41 -9.59
CA GLU A 194 -2.77 -5.16 -11.02
C GLU A 194 -3.43 -3.79 -11.25
N LYS A 195 -4.33 -3.38 -10.34
CA LYS A 195 -5.10 -2.12 -10.46
C LYS A 195 -4.79 -1.12 -9.35
N LEU A 196 -4.67 -1.60 -8.11
CA LEU A 196 -4.36 -0.77 -6.97
C LEU A 196 -2.87 -0.86 -6.64
N ALA A 197 -2.21 0.29 -6.70
CA ALA A 197 -0.81 0.43 -6.34
C ALA A 197 -0.59 1.63 -5.41
N GLY A 198 0.47 1.55 -4.60
CA GLY A 198 0.89 2.62 -3.70
C GLY A 198 0.21 2.59 -2.33
N GLY A 199 0.41 3.65 -1.57
CA GLY A 199 -0.01 3.78 -0.19
C GLY A 199 -1.51 4.00 -0.02
N PHE A 200 -2.08 3.32 0.98
CA PHE A 200 -3.45 3.44 1.47
C PHE A 200 -3.46 3.50 2.99
N ALA A 201 -4.57 3.98 3.55
CA ALA A 201 -4.85 3.92 4.97
C ALA A 201 -6.28 3.46 5.24
N LEU A 202 -6.45 2.68 6.30
CA LEU A 202 -7.73 2.37 6.94
C LEU A 202 -7.81 3.13 8.25
N GLN A 203 -8.80 4.00 8.39
CA GLN A 203 -9.04 4.79 9.60
C GLN A 203 -10.45 4.52 10.15
N ARG A 204 -10.55 3.95 11.34
CA ARG A 204 -11.84 3.64 11.99
C ARG A 204 -12.49 4.92 12.51
N THR A 205 -13.73 5.15 12.11
CA THR A 205 -14.54 6.29 12.54
C THR A 205 -15.60 5.90 13.57
N ARG A 206 -16.00 4.62 13.59
CA ARG A 206 -16.99 4.09 14.55
C ARG A 206 -16.68 2.63 14.90
N GLY A 207 -16.73 2.30 16.20
CA GLY A 207 -16.62 0.92 16.69
C GLY A 207 -17.99 0.24 16.89
N GLY A 208 -17.99 -0.91 17.57
CA GLY A 208 -19.20 -1.68 17.91
C GLY A 208 -19.45 -2.86 16.98
N ALA A 209 -20.70 -3.33 16.89
CA ALA A 209 -21.06 -4.57 16.18
C ALA A 209 -20.83 -4.53 14.65
N LYS A 210 -20.76 -3.33 14.05
CA LYS A 210 -20.42 -3.10 12.64
C LYS A 210 -19.44 -1.93 12.55
N PRO A 211 -18.14 -2.17 12.80
CA PRO A 211 -17.14 -1.11 12.76
C PRO A 211 -17.11 -0.43 11.38
N GLN A 212 -17.05 0.90 11.38
CA GLN A 212 -16.97 1.71 10.17
C GLN A 212 -15.59 2.35 10.08
N TRP A 213 -15.02 2.23 8.89
CA TRP A 213 -13.70 2.69 8.53
C TRP A 213 -13.78 3.59 7.30
N LEU A 214 -12.71 4.34 7.08
CA LEU A 214 -12.44 5.03 5.84
C LEU A 214 -11.23 4.38 5.19
N LEU A 215 -11.39 3.92 3.95
CA LEU A 215 -10.29 3.57 3.07
C LEU A 215 -9.88 4.83 2.29
N ILE A 216 -8.61 5.22 2.40
CA ILE A 216 -8.09 6.49 1.91
C ILE A 216 -6.81 6.23 1.12
N LYS A 217 -6.75 6.68 -0.13
CA LYS A 217 -5.52 6.68 -0.92
C LYS A 217 -4.55 7.73 -0.37
N ARG A 218 -3.29 7.35 -0.17
CA ARG A 218 -2.22 8.27 0.21
C ARG A 218 -1.69 9.02 -1.02
N ARG A 219 -1.16 10.22 -0.80
CA ARG A 219 -0.46 10.98 -1.85
C ARG A 219 0.89 10.32 -2.11
N ASP A 220 1.09 9.83 -3.31
CA ASP A 220 2.34 9.23 -3.81
C ASP A 220 2.32 9.18 -5.35
N GLU A 221 3.33 8.55 -5.95
CA GLU A 221 3.47 8.39 -7.40
C GLU A 221 2.33 7.62 -8.10
N HIS A 222 1.54 6.85 -7.35
CA HIS A 222 0.41 6.07 -7.86
C HIS A 222 -0.95 6.76 -7.64
N ALA A 223 -0.97 7.93 -6.99
CA ALA A 223 -2.20 8.70 -6.83
C ALA A 223 -2.69 9.24 -8.19
N ARG A 224 -3.99 9.08 -8.46
CA ARG A 224 -4.66 9.56 -9.68
C ARG A 224 -5.86 10.44 -9.31
N PRO A 225 -5.66 11.75 -9.05
CA PRO A 225 -6.75 12.68 -8.78
C PRO A 225 -7.83 12.65 -9.88
N GLY A 226 -9.10 12.61 -9.49
CA GLY A 226 -10.24 12.54 -10.41
C GLY A 226 -10.49 11.19 -11.08
N SER A 227 -9.67 10.17 -10.84
CA SER A 227 -9.87 8.83 -11.43
C SER A 227 -11.06 8.11 -10.80
N ASP A 228 -11.83 7.42 -11.64
CA ASP A 228 -12.79 6.40 -11.22
C ASP A 228 -12.28 5.02 -11.66
N VAL A 229 -11.27 4.53 -10.94
CA VAL A 229 -10.58 3.26 -11.27
C VAL A 229 -11.53 2.07 -11.40
N VAL A 230 -12.65 2.08 -10.67
CA VAL A 230 -13.66 1.02 -10.71
C VAL A 230 -14.37 0.99 -12.05
N ALA A 231 -14.76 2.16 -12.56
CA ALA A 231 -15.39 2.28 -13.88
C ALA A 231 -14.40 2.12 -15.03
N GLU A 232 -13.17 2.59 -14.85
CA GLU A 232 -12.10 2.49 -15.85
C GLU A 232 -11.64 1.04 -16.08
N LEU A 233 -11.57 0.24 -15.01
CA LEU A 233 -11.04 -1.13 -15.02
C LEU A 233 -12.06 -2.14 -14.43
N PRO A 234 -13.21 -2.41 -15.07
CA PRO A 234 -14.31 -3.17 -14.48
C PRO A 234 -14.18 -4.70 -14.58
N ARG A 235 -13.10 -5.20 -15.18
CA ARG A 235 -12.95 -6.63 -15.50
C ARG A 235 -12.16 -7.38 -14.43
N SER A 236 -12.48 -8.65 -14.24
CA SER A 236 -11.70 -9.59 -13.44
C SER A 236 -10.24 -9.62 -13.88
N VAL A 237 -9.33 -9.69 -12.91
CA VAL A 237 -7.89 -9.94 -13.18
C VAL A 237 -7.59 -11.42 -13.44
N LEU A 238 -8.51 -12.33 -13.11
CA LEU A 238 -8.36 -13.77 -13.36
C LEU A 238 -8.95 -14.21 -14.69
N SER A 239 -10.22 -13.85 -14.94
CA SER A 239 -10.96 -14.32 -16.11
C SER A 239 -11.17 -13.27 -17.20
N GLY A 240 -10.85 -12.00 -16.94
CA GLY A 240 -11.12 -10.90 -17.87
C GLY A 240 -12.61 -10.56 -18.04
N ARG A 241 -13.50 -11.25 -17.32
CA ARG A 241 -14.95 -11.02 -17.37
C ARG A 241 -15.37 -9.89 -16.44
N THR A 242 -16.41 -9.16 -16.83
CA THR A 242 -17.13 -8.25 -15.95
C THR A 242 -18.06 -9.03 -15.03
N LEU A 243 -18.47 -8.41 -13.92
CA LEU A 243 -19.44 -9.00 -13.00
C LEU A 243 -20.78 -9.31 -13.70
N ALA A 244 -21.24 -8.42 -14.59
CA ALA A 244 -22.46 -8.62 -15.36
C ALA A 244 -22.39 -9.87 -16.26
N GLU A 245 -21.26 -10.10 -16.92
CA GLU A 245 -21.03 -11.30 -17.73
C GLU A 245 -21.10 -12.57 -16.85
N VAL A 246 -20.48 -12.58 -15.68
CA VAL A 246 -20.51 -13.71 -14.74
C VAL A 246 -21.92 -14.02 -14.23
N VAL A 247 -22.68 -12.99 -13.84
CA VAL A 247 -24.07 -13.15 -13.37
C VAL A 247 -24.98 -13.67 -14.49
N SER A 248 -24.80 -13.18 -15.73
CA SER A 248 -25.61 -13.59 -16.87
C SER A 248 -25.43 -15.07 -17.26
N VAL A 249 -24.24 -15.62 -17.06
CA VAL A 249 -23.94 -17.03 -17.36
C VAL A 249 -24.61 -17.95 -16.34
N ALA A 250 -24.64 -17.57 -15.06
CA ALA A 250 -25.27 -18.38 -14.02
C ALA A 250 -26.81 -18.35 -14.04
N SER A 251 -27.40 -17.39 -14.74
CA SER A 251 -28.85 -17.27 -14.90
C SER A 251 -29.39 -18.06 -16.12
N ARG A 252 -28.53 -18.78 -16.84
CA ARG A 252 -28.88 -19.67 -17.96
C ARG A 252 -28.81 -21.13 -17.54
#